data_AF-A0A958L6H8-F1
#
_entry.id   AF-A0A958L6H8-F1
#
_cell.length_a   1.000
_cell.length_b   1.000
_cell.length_c   1.000
_cell.angle_alpha   90.00
_cell.angle_beta   90.00
_cell.angle_gamma   90.00
#
_symmetry.space_group_name_H-M   'P 1'
#
loop_
_entity.id
_entity.type
_entity.pdbx_description
1 polymer ?
#
loop_
_entity_poly.entity_id
_entity_poly.type
_entity_poly.pdbx_seq_one_letter_code
_entity_poly.pdbx_strand_id
1 'polypeptide(L)'
;MKNLDDLYKLFESHLLQLDIEKESHSDFITNVVESYVESLRTRGHICLQFELDLREDVEFEVVSMLRKKIYGHFNLDQFRKVMRERKKYQ
;
A
#
# COMPACT_ATOMS: atom_id res chain seq x y z
N MET A 1 -10.17 12.28 -12.41
CA MET A 1 -9.05 11.77 -11.58
C MET A 1 -9.56 11.42 -10.18
N LYS A 2 -10.33 10.34 -10.02
CA LYS A 2 -10.90 9.90 -8.72
C LYS A 2 -10.28 8.59 -8.18
N ASN A 3 -9.44 7.90 -8.96
CA ASN A 3 -8.97 6.55 -8.61
C ASN A 3 -7.72 6.56 -7.71
N LEU A 4 -6.89 7.61 -7.77
CA LEU A 4 -5.73 7.78 -6.88
C LEU A 4 -6.13 7.82 -5.41
N ASP A 5 -7.28 8.40 -5.09
CA ASP A 5 -7.77 8.47 -3.71
C ASP A 5 -8.07 7.09 -3.13
N ASP A 6 -8.61 6.16 -3.93
CA ASP A 6 -8.97 4.83 -3.45
C ASP A 6 -7.72 3.96 -3.23
N LEU A 7 -6.76 4.03 -4.16
CA LEU A 7 -5.46 3.37 -3.98
C LEU A 7 -4.73 3.91 -2.75
N TYR A 8 -4.69 5.24 -2.59
CA TYR A 8 -4.00 5.88 -1.46
C TYR A 8 -4.67 5.53 -0.11
N LYS A 9 -6.00 5.52 -0.04
CA LYS A 9 -6.73 5.10 1.17
C LYS A 9 -6.43 3.65 1.53
N LEU A 10 -6.41 2.77 0.54
CA LEU A 10 -6.10 1.36 0.74
C LEU A 10 -4.64 1.21 1.22
N PHE A 11 -3.70 1.86 0.54
CA PHE A 11 -2.30 1.93 0.96
C PHE A 11 -2.14 2.40 2.41
N GLU A 12 -2.76 3.50 2.83
CA GLU A 12 -2.68 4.01 4.21
C GLU A 12 -3.28 3.01 5.21
N SER A 13 -4.39 2.35 4.87
CA SER A 13 -4.99 1.32 5.71
C SER A 13 -4.01 0.17 5.96
N HIS A 14 -3.37 -0.36 4.92
CA HIS A 14 -2.35 -1.41 5.06
C HIS A 14 -1.09 -0.91 5.79
N LEU A 15 -0.68 0.34 5.55
CA LEU A 15 0.51 0.91 6.18
C LEU A 15 0.33 1.04 7.71
N LEU A 16 -0.89 1.37 8.13
CA LEU A 16 -1.27 1.58 9.53
C LEU A 16 -1.82 0.33 10.23
N GLN A 17 -1.75 -0.85 9.60
CA GLN A 17 -1.89 -2.15 10.27
C GLN A 17 -0.62 -2.43 11.09
N LEU A 18 -0.57 -1.83 12.28
CA LEU A 18 0.60 -1.82 13.16
C LEU A 18 0.80 -3.15 13.92
N ASP A 19 -0.13 -4.09 13.81
CA ASP A 19 -0.09 -5.44 14.36
C ASP A 19 0.74 -6.41 13.50
N ILE A 20 1.00 -6.05 12.23
CA ILE A 20 1.86 -6.85 11.34
C ILE A 20 3.33 -6.56 11.66
N GLU A 21 4.01 -7.55 12.23
CA GLU A 21 5.45 -7.53 12.46
C GLU A 21 6.23 -8.18 11.32
N LYS A 22 7.40 -7.61 10.98
CA LYS A 22 8.36 -8.19 10.02
C LYS A 22 7.86 -8.40 8.58
N GLU A 23 6.80 -7.71 8.16
CA GLU A 23 6.41 -7.68 6.75
C GLU A 23 7.53 -7.07 5.89
N SER A 24 7.91 -7.77 4.83
CA SER A 24 8.88 -7.24 3.88
C SER A 24 8.26 -6.15 3.01
N HIS A 25 9.09 -5.30 2.41
CA HIS A 25 8.58 -4.29 1.46
C HIS A 25 7.85 -4.94 0.29
N SER A 26 8.37 -6.06 -0.23
CA SER A 26 7.77 -6.79 -1.35
C SER A 26 6.40 -7.33 -0.99
N ASP A 27 6.26 -7.93 0.20
CA ASP A 27 4.98 -8.50 0.64
C ASP A 27 3.95 -7.38 0.84
N PHE A 28 4.35 -6.28 1.47
CA PHE A 28 3.50 -5.11 1.64
C PHE A 28 2.97 -4.57 0.31
N ILE A 29 3.88 -4.37 -0.66
CA ILE A 29 3.52 -3.85 -1.99
C ILE A 29 2.56 -4.83 -2.68
N THR A 30 2.90 -6.12 -2.69
CA THR A 30 2.06 -7.17 -3.30
C THR A 30 0.66 -7.17 -2.69
N ASN A 31 0.55 -7.14 -1.36
CA ASN A 31 -0.73 -7.14 -0.65
C ASN A 31 -1.60 -5.93 -1.02
N VAL A 32 -1.01 -4.74 -1.11
CA VAL A 32 -1.71 -3.51 -1.52
C VAL A 32 -2.18 -3.59 -2.97
N VAL A 33 -1.31 -4.03 -3.88
CA VAL A 33 -1.62 -4.17 -5.31
C VAL A 33 -2.76 -5.16 -5.52
N GLU A 34 -2.67 -6.37 -4.94
CA GLU A 34 -3.71 -7.39 -5.05
C GLU A 34 -5.04 -6.90 -4.50
N SER A 35 -5.03 -6.26 -3.33
CA SER A 35 -6.24 -5.74 -2.71
C SER A 35 -6.89 -4.64 -3.56
N TYR A 36 -6.09 -3.78 -4.20
CA TYR A 36 -6.61 -2.76 -5.09
C TYR A 36 -7.17 -3.35 -6.40
N VAL A 37 -6.44 -4.26 -7.04
CA VAL A 37 -6.89 -4.94 -8.26
C VAL A 37 -8.18 -5.73 -8.02
N GLU A 38 -8.28 -6.44 -6.90
CA GLU A 38 -9.51 -7.14 -6.51
C GLU A 38 -10.67 -6.17 -6.25
N SER A 39 -10.40 -5.01 -5.62
CA SER A 39 -11.42 -3.97 -5.43
C SER A 39 -11.96 -3.41 -6.76
N LEU A 40 -11.13 -3.37 -7.80
CA LEU A 40 -11.52 -2.92 -9.12
C LEU A 40 -12.24 -4.02 -9.91
N ARG A 41 -11.81 -5.29 -9.75
CA ARG A 41 -12.46 -6.47 -10.34
C ARG A 41 -13.89 -6.60 -9.83
N THR A 42 -14.09 -6.51 -8.51
CA THR A 42 -15.41 -6.62 -7.87
C THR A 42 -16.37 -5.49 -8.29
N ARG A 43 -15.86 -4.31 -8.61
CA ARG A 43 -16.65 -3.18 -9.14
C ARG A 43 -16.89 -3.23 -10.64
N GLY A 44 -16.31 -4.20 -11.35
CA GLY A 44 -16.40 -4.31 -12.81
C GLY A 44 -15.64 -3.22 -13.57
N HIS A 45 -14.62 -2.62 -12.97
CA HIS A 45 -13.87 -1.50 -13.53
C HIS A 45 -12.64 -1.89 -14.36
N ILE A 46 -12.33 -3.18 -14.51
CA ILE A 46 -11.17 -3.66 -15.27
C ILE A 46 -11.62 -4.58 -16.40
N CYS A 47 -11.04 -4.38 -17.58
CA CYS A 47 -11.01 -5.38 -18.64
C CYS A 47 -9.83 -6.33 -18.38
N LEU A 48 -10.10 -7.63 -18.23
CA LEU A 48 -9.11 -8.65 -17.84
C LEU A 48 -7.85 -8.65 -18.73
N GLN A 49 -7.98 -8.24 -19.99
CA GLN A 49 -6.86 -8.17 -20.94
C GLN A 49 -5.77 -7.15 -20.55
N PHE A 50 -6.10 -6.16 -19.72
CA PHE A 50 -5.18 -5.11 -19.26
C PHE A 50 -4.82 -5.26 -17.78
N GLU A 51 -5.16 -6.38 -17.14
CA GLU A 51 -4.91 -6.56 -15.70
C GLU A 51 -3.42 -6.57 -15.37
N LEU A 52 -2.58 -7.16 -16.23
CA LEU A 52 -1.13 -7.21 -16.05
C LEU A 52 -0.51 -5.81 -16.12
N ASP A 53 -0.81 -5.05 -17.17
CA ASP A 53 -0.33 -3.67 -17.33
C ASP A 53 -0.76 -2.80 -16.14
N LEU A 54 -2.02 -2.95 -15.72
CA LEU A 54 -2.53 -2.22 -14.55
C LEU A 54 -1.80 -2.62 -13.25
N ARG A 55 -1.48 -3.89 -13.06
CA ARG A 55 -0.73 -4.35 -11.88
C ARG A 55 0.65 -3.69 -11.83
N GLU A 56 1.36 -3.65 -12.96
CA GLU A 56 2.67 -3.00 -13.06
C GLU A 56 2.59 -1.50 -12.73
N ASP A 57 1.60 -0.80 -13.31
CA ASP A 57 1.38 0.63 -13.05
C ASP A 57 1.06 0.90 -11.56
N VAL A 58 0.19 0.09 -10.98
CA VAL A 58 -0.19 0.21 -9.56
C VAL A 58 1.00 -0.11 -8.66
N GLU A 59 1.78 -1.13 -8.98
CA GLU A 59 3.00 -1.49 -8.23
C GLU A 59 3.98 -0.32 -8.20
N PHE A 60 4.25 0.29 -9.36
CA PHE A 60 5.13 1.45 -9.46
C PHE A 60 4.65 2.62 -8.58
N GLU A 61 3.35 2.89 -8.59
CA GLU A 61 2.75 3.93 -7.78
C GLU A 61 2.84 3.62 -6.28
N VAL A 62 2.54 2.38 -5.85
CA VAL A 62 2.63 1.95 -4.46
C VAL A 62 4.07 2.03 -3.95
N VAL A 63 5.07 1.66 -4.76
CA VAL A 63 6.49 1.82 -4.44
C VAL A 63 6.82 3.30 -4.20
N SER A 64 6.33 4.19 -5.08
CA SER A 64 6.52 5.64 -4.96
C SER A 64 5.89 6.19 -3.67
N MET A 65 4.67 5.77 -3.34
CA MET A 65 3.96 6.15 -2.11
C MET A 65 4.71 5.66 -0.86
N LEU A 66 5.13 4.40 -0.85
CA LEU A 66 5.84 3.79 0.26
C LEU A 66 7.15 4.53 0.55
N ARG A 67 7.99 4.75 -0.48
CA ARG A 67 9.25 5.49 -0.36
C ARG A 67 9.06 6.88 0.23
N LYS A 68 8.02 7.61 -0.21
CA LYS A 68 7.69 8.94 0.32
C LYS A 68 7.24 8.88 1.78
N LYS A 69 6.48 7.86 2.19
CA LYS A 69 5.98 7.75 3.57
C LYS A 69 7.01 7.30 4.58
N ILE A 70 7.84 6.32 4.21
CA ILE A 70 8.87 5.82 5.12
C ILE A 70 10.17 6.61 5.01
N TYR A 71 10.19 7.72 4.26
CA TYR A 71 11.39 8.56 4.13
C TYR A 71 11.93 8.95 5.52
N GLY A 72 13.24 8.78 5.70
CA GLY A 72 13.90 8.96 7.01
C GLY A 72 13.85 7.73 7.93
N HIS A 73 13.19 6.64 7.51
CA HIS A 73 13.22 5.34 8.17
C HIS A 73 13.93 4.31 7.28
N PHE A 74 14.71 3.42 7.90
CA PHE A 74 15.49 2.40 7.20
C PHE A 74 14.60 1.37 6.50
N ASN A 75 13.47 1.01 7.14
CA ASN A 75 12.51 0.05 6.60
C ASN A 75 11.10 0.29 7.15
N LEU A 76 10.15 -0.53 6.67
CA LEU A 76 8.75 -0.45 7.04
C LEU A 76 8.53 -0.76 8.53
N ASP A 77 9.27 -1.71 9.08
CA ASP A 77 9.16 -2.08 10.50
C ASP A 77 9.60 -0.93 11.42
N GLN A 78 10.70 -0.24 11.10
CA GLN A 78 11.15 0.93 11.85
C GLN A 78 10.12 2.06 11.77
N PHE A 79 9.56 2.32 10.59
CA PHE A 79 8.47 3.28 10.43
C PHE A 79 7.28 2.92 11.33
N ARG A 80 6.80 1.66 11.27
CA ARG A 80 5.67 1.18 12.09
C ARG A 80 5.98 1.26 13.58
N LYS A 81 7.21 0.97 14.00
CA LYS A 81 7.65 1.12 15.39
C LYS A 81 7.51 2.56 15.88
N VAL A 82 8.00 3.53 15.12
CA VAL A 82 7.87 4.97 15.47
C VAL A 82 6.40 5.38 15.53
N MET A 83 5.56 4.89 14.60
CA MET A 83 4.13 5.19 14.61
C MET A 83 3.40 4.57 15.81
N ARG A 84 3.76 3.34 16.22
CA ARG A 84 3.26 2.69 17.45
C ARG A 84 3.62 3.51 18.69
N GLU A 85 4.86 3.99 18.76
CA GLU A 85 5.32 4.84 19.87
C GLU A 85 4.56 6.17 19.91
N ARG A 86 4.37 6.84 18.77
CA ARG A 86 3.58 8.08 18.70
C ARG A 86 2.13 7.89 19.17
N LYS A 87 1.47 6.80 18.77
CA LYS A 87 0.10 6.48 19.21
C LYS A 87 -0.01 6.21 20.72
N LYS A 88 1.06 5.78 21.39
CA LYS A 88 1.04 5.55 22.85
C LYS A 88 1.03 6.83 23.69
N TYR A 89 1.43 7.97 23.10
CA TYR A 89 1.53 9.26 23.77
C TYR A 89 0.49 10.28 23.28
N GLN A 90 -0.50 9.84 22.49
CA GLN A 90 -1.69 10.59 22.10
C GLN A 90 -2.89 10.05 22.87
#